data_AF-A0A6M0AFW3-F1
#
_entry.id   AF-A0A6M0AFW3-F1
#
_cell.length_a   1.000
_cell.length_b   1.000
_cell.length_c   1.000
_cell.angle_alpha   90.00
_cell.angle_beta   90.00
_cell.angle_gamma   90.00
#
_symmetry.space_group_name_H-M   'P 1'
#
loop_
_entity.id
_entity.type
_entity.pdbx_description
1 polymer ?
#
loop_
_entity_poly.entity_id
_entity_poly.type
_entity_poly.pdbx_seq_one_letter_code
_entity_poly.pdbx_strand_id
1 'polypeptide(L)'
;MSSVNKWISIGIFLWYIQTHKIRIRLEVVAWAFSVVILLMFVFWLVIYFGWNQGDYIPPRSLYGLLTGKSPTYVPGAGNSNYLLPYFPTDESLPGFVRYVYFFPGPEALALVVSFVSLVALDLKHRLWSLLLLVVSIFLLLTSGTRSAMLVLPLVFSLRYLLTVGSAFGPWFLSGLIAIVSFTTLSLPPVTNVMLNTVTGTAEAAGSARADSTEIRGEIYKRTWESILNASDGTLLLGHVMTGETVLPGYAPAMVGSHSFLLGTLLYRSGLLGSTIFLTYWISL
;
A
#
# COMPACT_ATOMS: atom_id res chain seq x y z
N MET A 1 -18.72 -3.06 -14.90
CA MET A 1 -19.61 -2.93 -13.71
C MET A 1 -19.29 -1.62 -13.03
N SER A 2 -20.23 -0.67 -13.05
CA SER A 2 -20.02 0.70 -12.57
C SER A 2 -19.70 0.74 -11.06
N SER A 3 -18.87 1.69 -10.66
CA SER A 3 -18.57 2.01 -9.26
C SER A 3 -19.84 2.24 -8.42
N VAL A 4 -20.88 2.80 -9.03
CA VAL A 4 -22.19 3.04 -8.43
C VAL A 4 -22.85 1.74 -7.93
N ASN A 5 -22.78 0.64 -8.70
CA ASN A 5 -23.35 -0.64 -8.27
C ASN A 5 -22.65 -1.23 -7.04
N LYS A 6 -21.34 -0.95 -6.85
CA LYS A 6 -20.61 -1.41 -5.66
C LYS A 6 -21.06 -0.66 -4.41
N TRP A 7 -21.20 0.66 -4.48
CA TRP A 7 -21.66 1.46 -3.35
C TRP A 7 -23.11 1.17 -2.96
N ILE A 8 -23.99 1.01 -3.95
CA ILE A 8 -25.38 0.60 -3.70
C ILE A 8 -25.43 -0.79 -3.04
N SER A 9 -24.60 -1.74 -3.49
CA SER A 9 -24.56 -3.08 -2.88
C SER A 9 -24.10 -3.07 -1.41
N ILE A 10 -23.10 -2.25 -1.07
CA ILE A 10 -22.63 -2.09 0.31
C ILE A 10 -23.70 -1.40 1.16
N GLY A 11 -24.37 -0.38 0.63
CA GLY A 11 -25.46 0.33 1.31
C GLY A 11 -26.65 -0.59 1.62
N ILE A 12 -27.08 -1.41 0.66
CA ILE A 12 -28.15 -2.40 0.86
C ILE A 12 -27.74 -3.45 1.88
N PHE A 13 -26.48 -3.90 1.86
CA PHE A 13 -25.97 -4.88 2.82
C PHE A 13 -25.94 -4.33 4.25
N LEU A 14 -25.46 -3.08 4.42
CA LEU A 14 -25.47 -2.39 5.71
C LEU A 14 -26.90 -2.13 6.22
N TRP A 15 -27.80 -1.70 5.34
CA TRP A 15 -29.22 -1.52 5.65
C TRP A 15 -29.85 -2.83 6.11
N TYR A 16 -29.63 -3.93 5.38
CA TYR A 16 -30.13 -5.26 5.75
C TYR A 16 -29.63 -5.71 7.14
N ILE A 17 -28.32 -5.56 7.42
CA ILE A 17 -27.71 -5.87 8.71
C ILE A 17 -28.36 -5.05 9.84
N GLN A 18 -28.55 -3.75 9.62
CA GLN A 18 -29.17 -2.85 10.59
C GLN A 18 -30.65 -3.22 10.84
N THR A 19 -31.43 -3.42 9.78
CA THR A 19 -32.85 -3.77 9.87
C THR A 19 -33.07 -5.09 10.59
N HIS A 20 -32.20 -6.08 10.36
CA HIS A 20 -32.30 -7.41 10.99
C HIS A 20 -31.58 -7.50 12.35
N LYS A 21 -31.04 -6.39 12.87
CA LYS A 21 -30.30 -6.32 14.15
C LYS A 21 -29.21 -7.40 14.26
N ILE A 22 -28.55 -7.73 13.14
CA ILE A 22 -27.51 -8.75 13.13
C ILE A 22 -26.32 -8.20 13.91
N ARG A 23 -26.10 -8.74 15.11
CA ARG A 23 -24.94 -8.36 15.94
C ARG A 23 -23.72 -9.14 15.46
N ILE A 24 -22.74 -8.41 14.93
CA ILE A 24 -21.42 -8.98 14.63
C ILE A 24 -20.76 -9.33 15.96
N ARG A 25 -20.50 -10.63 16.17
CA ARG A 25 -19.73 -11.11 17.32
C ARG A 25 -18.25 -10.87 17.02
N LEU A 26 -17.68 -9.81 17.59
CA LEU A 26 -16.26 -9.45 17.40
C LEU A 26 -15.33 -10.60 17.79
N GLU A 27 -15.74 -11.47 18.72
CA GLU A 27 -14.99 -12.65 19.12
C GLU A 27 -14.81 -13.65 17.96
N VAL A 28 -15.84 -13.84 17.13
CA VAL A 28 -15.76 -14.75 15.97
C VAL A 28 -14.88 -14.16 14.88
N VAL A 29 -15.00 -12.85 14.65
CA VAL A 29 -14.17 -12.11 13.70
C VAL A 29 -12.70 -12.17 14.11
N ALA A 30 -12.41 -11.92 15.39
CA ALA A 30 -11.06 -12.01 15.93
C ALA A 30 -10.50 -13.43 15.90
N TRP A 31 -11.34 -14.45 16.12
CA TRP A 31 -10.94 -15.85 15.95
C TRP A 31 -10.50 -16.14 14.52
N ALA A 32 -11.31 -15.75 13.52
CA ALA A 32 -10.95 -15.93 12.12
C ALA A 32 -9.65 -15.21 11.77
N PHE A 33 -9.47 -13.96 12.21
CA PHE A 33 -8.21 -13.24 12.00
C PHE A 33 -7.03 -13.89 12.72
N SER A 34 -7.22 -14.43 13.92
CA SER A 34 -6.17 -15.13 14.66
C SER A 34 -5.66 -16.35 13.92
N VAL A 35 -6.56 -17.13 13.31
CA VAL A 35 -6.18 -18.29 12.49
C VAL A 35 -5.33 -17.86 11.30
N VAL A 36 -5.74 -16.79 10.60
CA VAL A 36 -4.99 -16.29 9.44
C VAL A 36 -3.62 -15.72 9.84
N ILE A 37 -3.55 -14.94 10.92
CA ILE A 37 -2.28 -14.41 11.46
C ILE A 37 -1.35 -15.53 11.89
N LEU A 38 -1.88 -16.54 12.60
CA LEU A 38 -1.10 -17.71 13.01
C LEU A 38 -0.56 -18.47 11.80
N LEU A 39 -1.38 -18.63 10.76
CA LEU A 39 -0.97 -19.31 9.54
C LEU A 39 0.13 -18.53 8.81
N MET A 40 0.02 -17.21 8.71
CA MET A 40 1.10 -16.36 8.19
C MET A 40 2.39 -16.48 9.00
N PHE A 41 2.28 -16.51 10.33
CA PHE A 41 3.43 -16.66 11.23
C PHE A 41 4.11 -18.02 11.11
N VAL A 42 3.34 -19.11 11.07
CA VAL A 42 3.87 -20.46 10.83
C VAL A 42 4.53 -20.54 9.45
N PHE A 43 3.92 -19.90 8.44
CA PHE A 43 4.48 -19.87 7.11
C PHE A 43 5.79 -19.10 7.06
N TRP A 44 5.89 -17.98 7.79
CA TRP A 44 7.16 -17.27 7.99
C TRP A 44 8.23 -18.17 8.62
N LEU A 45 7.90 -18.93 9.68
CA LEU A 45 8.84 -19.86 10.32
C LEU A 45 9.37 -20.91 9.33
N VAL A 46 8.49 -21.47 8.50
CA VAL A 46 8.88 -22.46 7.47
C VAL A 46 9.81 -21.84 6.43
N ILE A 47 9.51 -20.63 5.95
CA ILE A 47 10.37 -19.95 4.98
C ILE A 47 11.74 -19.63 5.59
N TYR A 48 11.74 -19.01 6.76
CA TYR A 48 12.95 -18.49 7.39
C TYR A 48 13.89 -19.62 7.85
N PHE A 49 13.36 -20.65 8.53
CA PHE A 49 14.16 -21.75 9.07
C PHE A 49 14.28 -22.95 8.12
N GLY A 50 13.26 -23.22 7.31
CA GLY A 50 13.20 -24.42 6.46
C GLY A 50 13.73 -24.20 5.04
N TRP A 51 13.41 -23.06 4.42
CA TRP A 51 13.72 -22.81 3.01
C TRP A 51 14.89 -21.87 2.75
N ASN A 52 15.48 -21.29 3.79
CA ASN A 52 16.56 -20.31 3.69
C ASN A 52 16.22 -19.19 2.69
N GLN A 53 15.61 -18.12 3.18
CA GLN A 53 15.03 -17.00 2.42
C GLN A 53 15.81 -16.49 1.17
N GLY A 54 17.14 -16.66 1.11
CA GLY A 54 17.96 -16.27 -0.04
C GLY A 54 17.91 -17.22 -1.25
N ASP A 55 17.56 -18.50 -1.06
CA ASP A 55 17.66 -19.55 -2.09
C ASP A 55 16.32 -19.90 -2.76
N TYR A 56 15.26 -19.16 -2.44
CA TYR A 56 13.92 -19.48 -2.93
C TYR A 56 13.69 -19.07 -4.38
N ILE A 57 13.46 -20.07 -5.21
CA ILE A 57 13.04 -19.91 -6.60
C ILE A 57 11.51 -19.98 -6.65
N PRO A 58 10.80 -18.88 -6.96
CA PRO A 58 9.34 -18.85 -6.93
C PRO A 58 8.75 -19.78 -8.00
N PRO A 59 7.95 -20.80 -7.61
CA PRO A 59 7.29 -21.66 -8.58
C PRO A 59 6.15 -20.89 -9.28
N ARG A 60 5.72 -21.36 -10.46
CA ARG A 60 4.58 -20.78 -11.17
C ARG A 60 3.30 -20.93 -10.36
N SER A 61 2.43 -19.93 -10.46
CA SER A 61 1.04 -20.09 -10.04
C SER A 61 0.29 -20.96 -11.07
N LEU A 62 -0.88 -21.48 -10.69
CA LEU A 62 -1.76 -22.19 -11.62
C LEU A 62 -2.08 -21.33 -12.86
N TYR A 63 -2.28 -20.03 -12.65
CA TYR A 63 -2.49 -19.08 -13.73
C TYR A 63 -1.26 -18.95 -14.65
N GLY A 64 -0.05 -18.87 -14.07
CA GLY A 64 1.21 -18.86 -14.83
C GLY A 64 1.45 -20.14 -15.61
N LEU A 65 1.04 -21.30 -15.06
CA LEU A 65 1.08 -22.59 -15.75
C LEU A 65 0.14 -22.59 -16.97
N LEU A 66 -1.11 -22.18 -16.79
CA LEU A 66 -2.13 -22.16 -17.84
C LEU A 66 -1.84 -21.14 -18.96
N THR A 67 -1.18 -20.03 -18.62
CA THR A 67 -0.83 -18.97 -19.58
C THR A 67 0.56 -19.13 -20.20
N GLY A 68 1.22 -20.28 -19.99
CA GLY A 68 2.51 -20.60 -20.61
C GLY A 68 3.65 -19.69 -20.20
N LYS A 69 3.62 -19.12 -18.99
CA LYS A 69 4.68 -18.22 -18.49
C LYS A 69 5.94 -19.01 -18.15
N SER A 70 7.08 -18.29 -18.09
CA SER A 70 8.40 -18.86 -17.82
C SER A 70 8.44 -19.71 -16.52
N PRO A 71 9.22 -20.79 -16.47
CA PRO A 71 9.50 -21.53 -15.21
C PRO A 71 10.19 -20.68 -14.17
N THR A 72 11.03 -19.76 -14.60
CA THR A 72 11.80 -18.89 -13.73
C THR A 72 11.10 -17.54 -13.59
N TYR A 73 11.03 -17.06 -12.35
CA TYR A 73 10.60 -15.70 -12.08
C TYR A 73 11.51 -14.70 -12.80
N VAL A 74 10.90 -13.81 -13.57
CA VAL A 74 11.58 -12.67 -14.20
C VAL A 74 10.94 -11.40 -13.65
N PRO A 75 11.71 -10.47 -13.05
CA PRO A 75 11.18 -9.19 -12.61
C PRO A 75 10.39 -8.49 -13.71
N GLY A 76 9.18 -8.00 -13.39
CA GLY A 76 8.30 -7.36 -14.36
C GLY A 76 7.40 -8.30 -15.18
N ALA A 77 7.56 -9.63 -15.07
CA ALA A 77 6.68 -10.59 -15.73
C ALA A 77 5.28 -10.72 -15.10
N GLY A 78 4.96 -9.92 -14.07
CA GLY A 78 3.70 -9.92 -13.34
C GLY A 78 3.67 -10.94 -12.18
N ASN A 79 3.51 -10.44 -10.96
CA ASN A 79 3.62 -11.24 -9.73
C ASN A 79 2.56 -12.35 -9.64
N SER A 80 1.38 -12.16 -10.23
CA SER A 80 0.30 -13.15 -10.24
C SER A 80 0.63 -14.44 -11.01
N ASN A 81 1.68 -14.43 -11.85
CA ASN A 81 2.13 -15.59 -12.60
C ASN A 81 2.97 -16.56 -11.75
N TYR A 82 3.38 -16.15 -10.55
CA TYR A 82 4.27 -16.91 -9.67
C TYR A 82 3.70 -16.94 -8.24
N LEU A 83 4.04 -17.98 -7.48
CA LEU A 83 3.75 -18.06 -6.06
C LEU A 83 4.86 -17.32 -5.32
N LEU A 84 4.60 -16.05 -5.03
CA LEU A 84 5.55 -15.11 -4.42
C LEU A 84 5.07 -14.69 -3.03
N PRO A 85 5.33 -15.50 -1.98
CA PRO A 85 4.98 -15.10 -0.62
C PRO A 85 5.88 -14.00 -0.05
N TYR A 86 6.99 -13.70 -0.72
CA TYR A 86 7.89 -12.60 -0.42
C TYR A 86 8.68 -12.21 -1.68
N PHE A 87 9.33 -11.06 -1.64
CA PHE A 87 10.25 -10.60 -2.68
C PHE A 87 11.69 -10.91 -2.24
N PRO A 88 12.39 -11.83 -2.92
CA PRO A 88 13.75 -12.23 -2.51
C PRO A 88 14.78 -11.11 -2.73
N THR A 89 14.48 -10.15 -3.60
CA THR A 89 15.37 -9.03 -3.94
C THR A 89 15.00 -7.72 -3.24
N ASP A 90 13.93 -7.69 -2.44
CA ASP A 90 13.48 -6.49 -1.71
C ASP A 90 13.62 -6.76 -0.21
N GLU A 91 14.29 -5.86 0.51
CA GLU A 91 14.58 -6.02 1.93
C GLU A 91 13.60 -5.18 2.77
N SER A 92 13.01 -5.79 3.80
CA SER A 92 12.16 -5.09 4.77
C SER A 92 12.98 -4.48 5.90
N LEU A 93 13.92 -5.25 6.43
CA LEU A 93 14.92 -4.90 7.44
C LEU A 93 16.26 -5.52 7.03
N PRO A 94 17.40 -5.02 7.51
CA PRO A 94 18.69 -5.65 7.23
C PRO A 94 18.66 -7.15 7.57
N GLY A 95 18.87 -8.01 6.56
CA GLY A 95 18.81 -9.46 6.71
C GLY A 95 17.42 -10.10 6.64
N PHE A 96 16.36 -9.33 6.35
CA PHE A 96 15.00 -9.83 6.15
C PHE A 96 14.47 -9.43 4.77
N VAL A 97 14.03 -10.44 4.01
CA VAL A 97 13.27 -10.21 2.77
C VAL A 97 11.91 -9.57 3.06
N ARG A 98 11.30 -8.96 2.06
CA ARG A 98 10.00 -8.29 2.19
C ARG A 98 8.85 -9.24 1.92
N TYR A 99 8.07 -9.54 2.96
CA TYR A 99 7.00 -10.53 2.90
C TYR A 99 5.67 -9.95 2.42
N VAL A 100 4.90 -10.80 1.74
CA VAL A 100 3.58 -10.51 1.17
C VAL A 100 2.54 -11.57 1.56
N TYR A 101 2.97 -12.79 1.88
CA TYR A 101 2.15 -13.94 2.26
C TYR A 101 1.04 -14.24 1.24
N PHE A 102 -0.22 -14.04 1.63
CA PHE A 102 -1.42 -14.32 0.83
C PHE A 102 -1.97 -13.08 0.12
N PHE A 103 -1.31 -11.94 0.24
CA PHE A 103 -1.78 -10.66 -0.28
C PHE A 103 -1.19 -10.36 -1.67
N PRO A 104 -1.76 -9.41 -2.42
CA PRO A 104 -1.20 -9.02 -3.71
C PRO A 104 0.08 -8.18 -3.58
N GLY A 105 0.33 -7.60 -2.40
CA GLY A 105 1.49 -6.77 -2.13
C GLY A 105 1.69 -6.51 -0.63
N PRO A 106 2.89 -6.07 -0.24
CA PRO A 106 3.27 -5.83 1.16
C PRO A 106 2.46 -4.69 1.78
N GLU A 107 2.00 -3.73 0.98
CA GLU A 107 1.13 -2.65 1.42
C GLU A 107 -0.25 -3.16 1.85
N ALA A 108 -0.82 -4.11 1.08
CA ALA A 108 -2.10 -4.73 1.41
C ALA A 108 -2.00 -5.59 2.68
N LEU A 109 -0.93 -6.36 2.81
CA LEU A 109 -0.60 -7.09 4.04
C LEU A 109 -0.53 -6.13 5.24
N ALA A 110 0.24 -5.05 5.11
CA ALA A 110 0.44 -4.09 6.18
C ALA A 110 -0.87 -3.46 6.65
N LEU A 111 -1.77 -3.07 5.74
CA LEU A 111 -3.10 -2.55 6.08
C LEU A 111 -3.93 -3.59 6.84
N VAL A 112 -3.98 -4.84 6.36
CA VAL A 112 -4.78 -5.89 7.01
C VAL A 112 -4.23 -6.22 8.39
N VAL A 113 -2.92 -6.41 8.54
CA VAL A 113 -2.29 -6.72 9.82
C VAL A 113 -2.39 -5.55 10.80
N SER A 114 -2.34 -4.31 10.32
CA SER A 114 -2.58 -3.12 11.15
C SER A 114 -4.02 -3.06 11.65
N PHE A 115 -4.99 -3.40 10.79
CA PHE A 115 -6.39 -3.52 11.19
C PHE A 115 -6.60 -4.62 12.23
N VAL A 116 -5.99 -5.80 12.04
CA VAL A 116 -6.07 -6.90 13.02
C VAL A 116 -5.44 -6.50 14.35
N SER A 117 -4.35 -5.72 14.33
CA SER A 117 -3.74 -5.16 15.54
C SER A 117 -4.71 -4.26 16.31
N LEU A 118 -5.54 -3.47 15.62
CA LEU A 118 -6.58 -2.66 16.25
C LEU A 118 -7.71 -3.52 16.83
N VAL A 119 -8.17 -4.53 16.09
CA VAL A 119 -9.19 -5.49 16.57
C VAL A 119 -8.70 -6.24 17.81
N ALA A 120 -7.41 -6.60 17.85
CA ALA A 120 -6.82 -7.28 18.99
C ALA A 120 -7.01 -6.48 20.29
N LEU A 121 -6.92 -5.16 20.24
CA LEU A 121 -7.11 -4.27 21.40
C LEU A 121 -8.55 -4.18 21.92
N ASP A 122 -9.54 -4.67 21.15
CA ASP A 122 -10.95 -4.69 21.53
C ASP A 122 -11.39 -6.05 22.12
N LEU A 123 -10.48 -7.03 22.18
CA LEU A 123 -10.77 -8.35 22.73
C LEU A 123 -10.75 -8.35 24.25
N LYS A 124 -11.78 -8.95 24.86
CA LYS A 124 -11.90 -9.09 26.32
C LYS A 124 -10.80 -9.97 26.93
N HIS A 125 -10.33 -10.98 26.19
CA HIS A 125 -9.36 -11.94 26.70
C HIS A 125 -7.93 -11.41 26.56
N ARG A 126 -7.35 -10.91 27.66
CA ARG A 126 -6.06 -10.18 27.67
C ARG A 126 -4.89 -10.94 27.05
N LEU A 127 -4.73 -12.23 27.35
CA LEU A 127 -3.57 -13.01 26.87
C LEU A 127 -3.65 -13.26 25.35
N TRP A 128 -4.81 -13.69 24.86
CA TRP A 128 -5.08 -13.89 23.44
C TRP A 128 -4.94 -12.58 22.63
N SER A 129 -5.50 -11.48 23.14
CA SER A 129 -5.33 -10.14 22.59
C SER A 129 -3.85 -9.76 22.44
N LEU A 130 -3.06 -9.96 23.51
CA LEU A 130 -1.64 -9.58 23.53
C LEU A 130 -0.81 -10.43 22.56
N LEU A 131 -1.04 -11.74 22.50
CA LEU A 131 -0.37 -12.62 21.53
C LEU A 131 -0.70 -12.22 20.09
N LEU A 132 -1.99 -11.99 19.79
CA LEU A 132 -2.42 -11.57 18.47
C LEU A 132 -1.77 -10.24 18.06
N LEU A 133 -1.71 -9.29 19.00
CA LEU A 133 -1.07 -7.99 18.79
C LEU A 133 0.43 -8.14 18.51
N VAL A 134 1.15 -8.91 19.33
CA VAL A 134 2.61 -9.11 19.17
C VAL A 134 2.93 -9.76 17.83
N VAL A 135 2.21 -10.83 17.46
CA VAL A 135 2.42 -11.51 16.18
C VAL A 135 2.04 -10.59 15.01
N SER A 136 0.98 -9.79 15.15
CA SER A 136 0.61 -8.83 14.11
C SER A 136 1.67 -7.73 13.93
N ILE A 137 2.20 -7.16 15.01
CA ILE A 137 3.29 -6.19 14.93
C ILE A 137 4.53 -6.82 14.28
N PHE A 138 4.87 -8.05 14.65
CA PHE A 138 5.97 -8.77 14.02
C PHE A 138 5.76 -8.96 12.50
N LEU A 139 4.59 -9.45 12.07
CA LEU A 139 4.28 -9.59 10.64
C LEU A 139 4.28 -8.24 9.91
N LEU A 140 3.85 -7.16 10.57
CA LEU A 140 3.92 -5.82 10.02
C LEU A 140 5.38 -5.39 9.74
N LEU A 141 6.32 -5.71 10.63
CA LEU A 141 7.75 -5.46 10.41
C LEU A 141 8.26 -6.20 9.16
N THR A 142 7.87 -7.47 8.99
CA THR A 142 8.27 -8.27 7.81
C THR A 142 7.76 -7.72 6.48
N SER A 143 6.70 -6.89 6.49
CA SER A 143 6.18 -6.24 5.28
C SER A 143 7.05 -5.06 4.80
N GLY A 144 7.90 -4.50 5.65
CA GLY A 144 8.71 -3.30 5.36
C GLY A 144 7.89 -2.03 5.09
N THR A 145 6.58 -2.02 5.35
CA THR A 145 5.70 -0.89 5.02
C THR A 145 5.77 0.20 6.08
N ARG A 146 6.66 1.17 5.85
CA ARG A 146 6.97 2.27 6.79
C ARG A 146 5.75 3.11 7.18
N SER A 147 4.81 3.35 6.25
CA SER A 147 3.61 4.16 6.53
C SER A 147 2.72 3.54 7.61
N ALA A 148 2.46 2.23 7.52
CA ALA A 148 1.69 1.51 8.52
C ALA A 148 2.43 1.43 9.87
N MET A 149 3.75 1.26 9.86
CA MET A 149 4.59 1.30 11.07
C MET A 149 4.56 2.65 11.79
N LEU A 150 4.41 3.76 11.06
CA LEU A 150 4.31 5.10 11.65
C LEU A 150 2.88 5.43 12.10
N VAL A 151 1.89 5.06 11.31
CA VAL A 151 0.47 5.36 11.60
C VAL A 151 -0.07 4.51 12.75
N LEU A 152 0.34 3.25 12.88
CA LEU A 152 -0.19 2.37 13.93
C LEU A 152 0.12 2.89 15.36
N PRO A 153 1.36 3.31 15.70
CA PRO A 153 1.64 3.99 16.97
C PRO A 153 0.82 5.27 17.16
N LEU A 154 0.69 6.09 16.12
CA LEU A 154 -0.12 7.31 16.17
C LEU A 154 -1.59 6.99 16.54
N VAL A 155 -2.18 5.99 15.89
CA VAL A 155 -3.54 5.55 16.18
C VAL A 155 -3.65 4.97 17.59
N PHE A 156 -2.66 4.23 18.08
CA PHE A 156 -2.63 3.76 19.47
C PHE A 156 -2.54 4.91 20.47
N SER A 157 -1.70 5.91 20.20
CA SER A 157 -1.59 7.12 21.03
C SER A 157 -2.91 7.90 21.04
N LEU A 158 -3.55 8.08 19.88
CA LEU A 158 -4.86 8.75 19.78
C LEU A 158 -5.95 7.96 20.52
N ARG A 159 -6.01 6.65 20.34
CA ARG A 159 -6.96 5.77 21.05
C ARG A 159 -6.75 5.86 22.56
N TYR A 160 -5.50 5.81 23.02
CA TYR A 160 -5.16 5.96 24.43
C TYR A 160 -5.59 7.34 24.96
N LEU A 161 -5.25 8.42 24.26
CA LEU A 161 -5.64 9.79 24.62
C LEU A 161 -7.17 9.97 24.68
N LEU A 162 -7.92 9.38 23.76
CA LEU A 162 -9.38 9.45 23.75
C LEU A 162 -10.01 8.59 24.86
N THR A 163 -9.46 7.42 25.12
CA THR A 163 -9.97 6.53 26.18
C THR A 163 -9.70 7.14 27.56
N VAL A 164 -8.48 7.60 27.81
CA VAL A 164 -8.11 8.30 29.05
C VAL A 164 -8.81 9.65 29.14
N GLY A 165 -8.87 10.41 28.04
CA GLY A 165 -9.57 11.69 27.96
C GLY A 165 -11.07 11.57 28.24
N SER A 166 -11.70 10.43 27.92
CA SER A 166 -13.09 10.19 28.32
C SER A 166 -13.29 10.11 29.83
N ALA A 167 -12.27 9.68 30.59
CA ALA A 167 -12.29 9.67 32.05
C ALA A 167 -12.11 11.07 32.65
N PHE A 168 -11.40 11.98 31.96
CA PHE A 168 -11.12 13.34 32.42
C PHE A 168 -12.01 14.42 31.76
N GLY A 169 -12.88 14.02 30.82
CA GLY A 169 -13.78 14.90 30.09
C GLY A 169 -13.14 15.68 28.92
N PRO A 170 -13.97 16.32 28.07
CA PRO A 170 -13.52 17.02 26.86
C PRO A 170 -12.59 18.21 27.13
N TRP A 171 -12.63 18.78 28.33
CA TRP A 171 -11.76 19.88 28.77
C TRP A 171 -10.29 19.45 28.86
N PHE A 172 -10.02 18.24 29.31
CA PHE A 172 -8.66 17.69 29.38
C PHE A 172 -8.06 17.53 27.99
N LEU A 173 -8.84 17.00 27.04
CA LEU A 173 -8.41 16.83 25.64
C LEU A 173 -8.13 18.19 24.98
N SER A 174 -9.02 19.16 25.20
CA SER A 174 -8.89 20.52 24.67
C SER A 174 -7.68 21.25 25.28
N GLY A 175 -7.44 21.08 26.59
CA GLY A 175 -6.27 21.61 27.28
C GLY A 175 -4.96 21.00 26.78
N LEU A 176 -4.94 19.68 26.55
CA LEU A 176 -3.76 18.99 26.00
C LEU A 176 -3.46 19.48 24.58
N ILE A 177 -4.47 19.59 23.71
CA ILE A 177 -4.31 20.12 22.35
C ILE A 177 -3.83 21.58 22.41
N ALA A 178 -4.38 22.39 23.31
CA ALA A 178 -3.97 23.78 23.47
C ALA A 178 -2.52 23.90 23.96
N ILE A 179 -2.11 23.09 24.95
CA ILE A 179 -0.73 23.06 25.43
C ILE A 179 0.21 22.63 24.32
N VAL A 180 -0.09 21.53 23.61
CA VAL A 180 0.75 21.06 22.50
C VAL A 180 0.85 22.13 21.42
N SER A 181 -0.28 22.70 20.99
CA SER A 181 -0.32 23.75 19.96
C SER A 181 0.48 24.99 20.38
N PHE A 182 0.27 25.49 21.60
CA PHE A 182 1.02 26.61 22.16
C PHE A 182 2.51 26.31 22.26
N THR A 183 2.87 25.14 22.76
CA THR A 183 4.28 24.71 22.89
C THR A 183 4.94 24.60 21.51
N THR A 184 4.24 24.06 20.51
CA THR A 184 4.77 23.91 19.14
C THR A 184 4.86 25.22 18.36
N LEU A 185 3.93 26.16 18.57
CA LEU A 185 3.82 27.40 17.78
C LEU A 185 4.42 28.62 18.48
N SER A 186 4.53 28.61 19.80
CA SER A 186 4.92 29.78 20.59
C SER A 186 6.29 29.65 21.27
N LEU A 187 6.88 28.46 21.33
CA LEU A 187 8.26 28.29 21.83
C LEU A 187 9.25 28.12 20.67
N PRO A 188 10.07 29.14 20.36
CA PRO A 188 11.01 29.09 19.24
C PRO A 188 11.92 27.84 19.20
N PRO A 189 12.45 27.33 20.34
CA PRO A 189 13.23 26.09 20.31
C PRO A 189 12.45 24.89 19.77
N VAL A 190 11.19 24.76 20.16
CA VAL A 190 10.33 23.64 19.74
C VAL A 190 9.90 23.83 18.29
N THR A 191 9.50 25.05 17.91
CA THR A 191 9.13 25.38 16.53
C THR A 191 10.29 25.13 15.57
N ASN A 192 11.51 25.55 15.92
CA ASN A 192 12.70 25.33 15.09
C ASN A 192 13.05 23.85 14.95
N VAL A 193 12.93 23.06 16.03
CA VAL A 193 13.12 21.60 15.95
C VAL A 193 12.07 20.97 15.03
N MET A 194 10.80 21.38 15.14
CA MET A 194 9.71 20.86 14.30
C MET A 194 9.94 21.21 12.84
N LEU A 195 10.26 22.48 12.53
CA LEU A 195 10.58 22.95 11.18
C LEU A 195 11.78 22.21 10.60
N ASN A 196 12.89 22.11 11.34
CA ASN A 196 14.10 21.40 10.89
C ASN A 196 13.83 19.89 10.70
N THR A 197 12.97 19.30 11.50
CA THR A 197 12.56 17.89 11.34
C THR A 197 11.71 17.73 10.09
N VAL A 198 10.76 18.63 9.83
CA VAL A 198 9.90 18.59 8.64
C VAL A 198 10.71 18.83 7.37
N THR A 199 11.58 19.85 7.35
CA THR A 199 12.45 20.13 6.20
C THR A 199 13.45 19.00 5.99
N GLY A 200 14.13 18.55 7.05
CA GLY A 200 15.06 17.42 6.97
C GLY A 200 14.40 16.10 6.55
N THR A 201 13.15 15.85 6.98
CA THR A 201 12.39 14.67 6.52
C THR A 201 11.96 14.81 5.07
N ALA A 202 11.56 16.02 4.64
CA ALA A 202 11.21 16.29 3.25
C ALA A 202 12.44 16.16 2.32
N GLU A 203 13.59 16.66 2.75
CA GLU A 203 14.87 16.53 2.05
C GLU A 203 15.35 15.08 2.01
N ALA A 204 15.27 14.35 3.12
CA ALA A 204 15.62 12.93 3.18
C ALA A 204 14.66 12.05 2.36
N ALA A 205 13.35 12.37 2.37
CA ALA A 205 12.38 11.68 1.52
C ALA A 205 12.57 12.02 0.05
N GLY A 206 12.98 13.26 -0.25
CA GLY A 206 13.34 13.72 -1.60
C GLY A 206 14.60 13.04 -2.13
N SER A 207 15.66 12.93 -1.32
CA SER A 207 16.93 12.29 -1.68
C SER A 207 16.81 10.76 -1.76
N ALA A 208 16.10 10.12 -0.84
CA ALA A 208 15.83 8.67 -0.89
C ALA A 208 14.91 8.29 -2.07
N ARG A 209 14.18 9.26 -2.63
CA ARG A 209 13.39 9.10 -3.85
C ARG A 209 14.02 9.79 -5.06
N ALA A 210 15.21 10.36 -4.97
CA ALA A 210 15.80 11.15 -6.05
C ALA A 210 15.93 10.30 -7.31
N ASP A 211 16.49 9.09 -7.21
CA ASP A 211 16.62 8.17 -8.33
C ASP A 211 15.25 7.79 -8.93
N SER A 212 14.25 7.45 -8.11
CA SER A 212 12.91 7.11 -8.60
C SER A 212 12.14 8.30 -9.16
N THR A 213 12.41 9.52 -8.69
CA THR A 213 11.71 10.75 -9.10
C THR A 213 12.34 11.31 -10.36
N GLU A 214 13.66 11.25 -10.46
CA GLU A 214 14.43 11.59 -11.66
C GLU A 214 14.10 10.61 -12.79
N ILE A 215 14.08 9.30 -12.53
CA ILE A 215 13.66 8.31 -13.53
C ILE A 215 12.20 8.53 -13.96
N ARG A 216 11.28 8.82 -13.03
CA ARG A 216 9.88 9.14 -13.39
C ARG A 216 9.76 10.45 -14.16
N GLY A 217 10.55 11.46 -13.79
CA GLY A 217 10.63 12.74 -14.49
C GLY A 217 11.14 12.54 -15.92
N GLU A 218 12.17 11.73 -16.10
CA GLU A 218 12.72 11.38 -17.41
C GLU A 218 11.74 10.54 -18.23
N ILE A 219 11.01 9.59 -17.60
CA ILE A 219 9.90 8.88 -18.26
C ILE A 219 8.84 9.87 -18.75
N TYR A 220 8.44 10.85 -17.93
CA TYR A 220 7.44 11.84 -18.34
C TYR A 220 7.96 12.75 -19.44
N LYS A 221 9.20 13.22 -19.33
CA LYS A 221 9.84 14.05 -20.34
C LYS A 221 9.92 13.34 -21.69
N ARG A 222 10.43 12.11 -21.73
CA ARG A 222 10.49 11.31 -22.96
C ARG A 222 9.12 10.92 -23.51
N THR A 223 8.13 10.69 -22.63
CA THR A 223 6.74 10.46 -23.07
C THR A 223 6.16 11.71 -23.72
N TRP A 224 6.41 12.89 -23.16
CA TRP A 224 5.97 14.14 -23.73
C TRP A 224 6.66 14.44 -25.07
N GLU A 225 7.98 14.30 -25.13
CA GLU A 225 8.77 14.47 -26.37
C GLU A 225 8.33 13.48 -27.45
N SER A 226 8.04 12.23 -27.09
CA SER A 226 7.53 11.23 -28.04
C SER A 226 6.11 11.52 -28.52
N ILE A 227 5.28 12.24 -27.76
CA ILE A 227 3.97 12.73 -28.23
C ILE A 227 4.18 13.89 -29.21
N LEU A 228 5.04 14.84 -28.88
CA LEU A 228 5.29 16.03 -29.71
C LEU A 228 5.93 15.67 -31.06
N ASN A 229 6.77 14.65 -31.09
CA ASN A 229 7.46 14.19 -32.30
C ASN A 229 6.71 13.07 -33.03
N ALA A 230 5.50 12.72 -32.60
CA ALA A 230 4.68 11.70 -33.25
C ALA A 230 4.12 12.22 -34.58
N SER A 231 4.04 11.35 -35.59
CA SER A 231 3.30 11.65 -36.82
C SER A 231 1.82 11.95 -36.53
N ASP A 232 1.15 12.77 -37.35
CA ASP A 232 -0.25 13.19 -37.12
C ASP A 232 -1.20 12.00 -36.88
N GLY A 233 -0.97 10.88 -37.57
CA GLY A 233 -1.76 9.65 -37.38
C GLY A 233 -1.56 8.99 -36.01
N THR A 234 -0.34 8.97 -35.48
CA THR A 234 -0.03 8.40 -34.16
C THR A 234 -0.40 9.32 -33.01
N LEU A 235 -0.45 10.64 -33.23
CA LEU A 235 -0.99 11.60 -32.25
C LEU A 235 -2.51 11.43 -32.08
N LEU A 236 -3.22 11.21 -33.18
CA LEU A 236 -4.68 11.03 -33.18
C LEU A 236 -5.11 9.68 -32.61
N LEU A 237 -4.45 8.59 -33.00
CA LEU A 237 -4.84 7.21 -32.66
C LEU A 237 -4.06 6.60 -31.48
N GLY A 238 -2.92 7.19 -31.12
CA GLY A 238 -2.07 6.74 -30.02
C GLY A 238 -1.03 5.68 -30.42
N HIS A 239 -0.11 5.45 -29.49
CA HIS A 239 0.93 4.42 -29.57
C HIS A 239 0.41 3.11 -28.97
N VAL A 240 0.23 2.10 -29.81
CA VAL A 240 -0.35 0.79 -29.39
C VAL A 240 0.49 0.11 -28.31
N MET A 241 1.80 0.38 -28.26
CA MET A 241 2.74 -0.16 -27.29
C MET A 241 3.53 0.93 -26.57
N THR A 242 4.05 0.59 -25.38
CA THR A 242 5.01 1.43 -24.66
C THR A 242 6.30 1.55 -25.47
N GLY A 243 6.91 2.74 -25.45
CA GLY A 243 8.14 3.02 -26.20
C GLY A 243 9.39 2.44 -25.54
N GLU A 244 10.55 2.94 -25.96
CA GLU A 244 11.85 2.45 -25.49
C GLU A 244 12.02 2.56 -23.97
N THR A 245 12.86 1.68 -23.42
CA THR A 245 13.26 1.74 -22.02
C THR A 245 14.07 2.99 -21.77
N VAL A 246 13.62 3.82 -20.83
CA VAL A 246 14.31 5.02 -20.37
C VAL A 246 15.58 4.67 -19.61
N LEU A 247 15.61 3.49 -18.99
CA LEU A 247 16.75 2.96 -18.27
C LEU A 247 17.15 1.57 -18.83
N PRO A 248 18.38 1.41 -19.34
CA PRO A 248 18.85 0.12 -19.88
C PRO A 248 18.80 -0.96 -18.81
N GLY A 249 18.11 -2.08 -19.08
CA GLY A 249 18.02 -3.22 -18.15
C GLY A 249 16.88 -3.16 -17.13
N TYR A 250 16.09 -2.08 -17.07
CA TYR A 250 14.92 -1.99 -16.19
C TYR A 250 13.62 -1.89 -17.01
N ALA A 251 13.08 -3.05 -17.39
CA ALA A 251 11.89 -3.20 -18.23
C ALA A 251 10.64 -2.40 -17.77
N PRO A 252 10.40 -2.09 -16.49
CA PRO A 252 9.25 -1.28 -16.10
C PRO A 252 9.35 0.21 -16.50
N ALA A 253 10.57 0.77 -16.61
CA ALA A 253 10.80 2.19 -16.93
C ALA A 253 10.78 2.44 -18.44
N MET A 254 9.59 2.36 -19.03
CA MET A 254 9.37 2.61 -20.46
C MET A 254 8.58 3.90 -20.69
N VAL A 255 8.76 4.49 -21.86
CA VAL A 255 7.96 5.63 -22.32
C VAL A 255 6.47 5.24 -22.35
N GLY A 256 5.63 6.04 -21.70
CA GLY A 256 4.18 5.81 -21.60
C GLY A 256 3.69 4.88 -20.49
N SER A 257 4.55 4.39 -19.57
CA SER A 257 4.14 3.37 -18.58
C SER A 257 3.67 3.90 -17.21
N HIS A 258 4.09 5.10 -16.78
CA HIS A 258 3.93 5.56 -15.38
C HIS A 258 2.85 6.63 -15.12
N SER A 259 2.24 7.21 -16.16
CA SER A 259 1.19 8.23 -16.01
C SER A 259 -0.11 7.79 -16.67
N PHE A 260 -1.23 7.90 -15.96
CA PHE A 260 -2.55 7.63 -16.51
C PHE A 260 -2.93 8.66 -17.58
N LEU A 261 -2.82 9.96 -17.27
CA LEU A 261 -3.15 11.04 -18.20
C LEU A 261 -2.16 11.09 -19.38
N LEU A 262 -0.87 11.14 -19.09
CA LEU A 262 0.15 11.33 -20.11
C LEU A 262 0.46 10.03 -20.86
N GLY A 263 0.58 8.90 -20.14
CA GLY A 263 0.93 7.61 -20.72
C GLY A 263 -0.27 6.83 -21.27
N THR A 264 -1.32 6.65 -20.47
CA THR A 264 -2.44 5.78 -20.87
C THR A 264 -3.42 6.49 -21.81
N LEU A 265 -3.83 7.72 -21.48
CA LEU A 265 -4.75 8.48 -22.30
C LEU A 265 -4.04 9.09 -23.51
N LEU A 266 -3.13 10.04 -23.30
CA LEU A 266 -2.53 10.79 -24.41
C LEU A 266 -1.57 9.95 -25.27
N TYR A 267 -0.60 9.26 -24.65
CA TYR A 267 0.40 8.51 -25.40
C TYR A 267 -0.17 7.24 -26.05
N ARG A 268 -0.87 6.39 -25.29
CA ARG A 268 -1.35 5.08 -25.79
C ARG A 268 -2.68 5.10 -26.51
N SER A 269 -3.62 5.91 -26.05
CA SER A 269 -4.98 5.97 -26.63
C SER A 269 -5.14 7.11 -27.64
N GLY A 270 -4.14 7.99 -27.75
CA GLY A 270 -4.16 9.15 -28.62
C GLY A 270 -5.18 10.20 -28.19
N LEU A 271 -5.28 11.27 -28.97
CA LEU A 271 -6.28 12.31 -28.75
C LEU A 271 -7.70 11.76 -28.86
N LEU A 272 -7.97 10.88 -29.82
CA LEU A 272 -9.32 10.36 -30.05
C LEU A 272 -9.80 9.50 -28.87
N GLY A 273 -8.97 8.57 -28.38
CA GLY A 273 -9.30 7.76 -27.20
C GLY A 273 -9.39 8.61 -25.93
N SER A 274 -8.53 9.62 -25.78
CA SER A 274 -8.60 10.58 -24.67
C SER A 274 -9.91 11.37 -24.68
N THR A 275 -10.36 11.84 -25.85
CA THR A 275 -11.61 12.57 -26.01
C THR A 275 -12.81 11.69 -25.68
N ILE A 276 -12.85 10.43 -26.15
CA ILE A 276 -13.90 9.46 -25.82
C ILE A 276 -13.95 9.22 -24.31
N PHE A 277 -12.79 9.01 -23.67
CA PHE A 277 -12.71 8.83 -22.23
C PHE A 277 -13.24 10.05 -21.46
N LEU A 278 -12.85 11.26 -21.86
CA LEU A 278 -13.32 12.50 -21.24
C LEU A 278 -14.82 12.73 -21.46
N THR A 279 -15.36 12.47 -22.66
CA THR A 279 -16.80 12.60 -22.91
C THR A 279 -17.60 11.60 -22.09
N TYR A 280 -17.15 10.35 -22.01
CA TYR A 280 -17.74 9.35 -21.13
C TYR A 280 -17.70 9.78 -19.65
N TRP A 281 -16.56 10.31 -19.20
CA TRP A 281 -16.39 10.76 -17.81
C TRP A 281 -17.25 11.98 -17.44
N ILE A 282 -17.42 12.94 -18.36
CA ILE A 282 -18.27 14.12 -18.15
C ILE A 282 -19.76 13.75 -18.20
N SER A 283 -20.12 12.68 -18.92
CA SER A 283 -21.51 12.18 -19.00
C SER A 283 -21.96 11.34 -17.80
N LEU A 284 -21.05 11.04 -16.87
CA LEU A 284 -21.28 10.31 -15.62
C LEU A 284 -21.63 11.25 -14.47
#